data_AF-A0A964EV62-F1
#
_entry.id   AF-A0A964EV62-F1
#
_cell.length_a   1.000
_cell.length_b   1.000
_cell.length_c   1.000
_cell.angle_alpha   90.00
_cell.angle_beta   90.00
_cell.angle_gamma   90.00
#
_symmetry.space_group_name_H-M   'P 1'
#
loop_
_entity.id
_entity.type
_entity.pdbx_description
1 polymer ?
#
loop_
_entity_poly.entity_id
_entity_poly.type
_entity_poly.pdbx_seq_one_letter_code
_entity_poly.pdbx_strand_id
1 'polypeptide(L)'
;MAEAVANQRPPTTTDKPEPTERRIVPIEIIWDGIGPLYKNFFSNQAALTELSYGLEPHLNGPVQLKIRYDSQEFVGGIRVQVPPDGLKAPLRMDDGAVDLAALAPITTAMATYRDAIAGNYDVRVQSFHIGLDFFRGPVYCGVGIGGGHPPDGTVVSPCLSVNGNEVCGTLEGGLVRYPKEEWKRIRGCFE
;
A
#
# COMPACT_ATOMS: atom_id res chain seq x y z
N MET A 1 -24.57 27.62 -67.04
CA MET A 1 -23.45 27.54 -66.09
C MET A 1 -24.00 26.89 -64.83
N ALA A 2 -23.69 25.61 -64.60
CA ALA A 2 -24.19 24.84 -63.47
C ALA A 2 -23.03 24.62 -62.49
N GLU A 3 -23.16 25.15 -61.27
CA GLU A 3 -22.19 24.99 -60.20
C GLU A 3 -22.25 23.57 -59.62
N ALA A 4 -21.09 22.93 -59.55
CA ALA A 4 -20.91 21.62 -58.94
C ALA A 4 -20.89 21.77 -57.41
N VAL A 5 -21.88 21.17 -56.73
CA VAL A 5 -21.91 21.08 -55.27
C VAL A 5 -20.91 20.01 -54.82
N ALA A 6 -19.80 20.46 -54.24
CA ALA A 6 -18.77 19.59 -53.67
C ALA A 6 -19.31 18.91 -52.40
N ASN A 7 -19.53 17.60 -52.50
CA ASN A 7 -20.01 16.74 -51.42
C ASN A 7 -18.83 16.44 -50.45
N GLN A 8 -18.64 17.28 -49.44
CA GLN A 8 -17.62 17.04 -48.40
C GLN A 8 -18.12 15.96 -47.45
N ARG A 9 -17.44 14.80 -47.44
CA ARG A 9 -17.66 13.78 -46.40
C ARG A 9 -17.20 14.33 -45.04
N PRO A 10 -17.97 14.12 -43.96
CA PRO A 10 -17.52 14.45 -42.62
C PRO A 10 -16.27 13.63 -42.26
N PRO A 11 -15.30 14.21 -41.52
CA PRO A 11 -14.14 13.48 -41.05
C PRO A 11 -14.59 12.41 -40.04
N THR A 12 -14.59 11.16 -40.48
CA THR A 12 -14.68 10.01 -39.58
C THR A 12 -13.30 9.79 -38.98
N THR A 13 -13.22 9.83 -37.64
CA THR A 13 -12.56 8.86 -36.76
C THR A 13 -12.05 9.60 -35.52
N THR A 14 -12.88 9.54 -34.49
CA THR A 14 -12.47 9.81 -33.11
C THR A 14 -11.41 8.78 -32.74
N ASP A 15 -10.16 9.22 -32.66
CA ASP A 15 -9.05 8.46 -32.09
C ASP A 15 -9.36 8.21 -30.61
N LYS A 16 -10.03 7.08 -30.31
CA LYS A 16 -10.26 6.66 -28.94
C LYS A 16 -8.91 6.11 -28.47
N PRO A 17 -8.23 6.76 -27.51
CA PRO A 17 -6.95 6.26 -27.04
C PRO A 17 -7.11 4.81 -26.61
N GLU A 18 -6.30 3.95 -27.19
CA GLU A 18 -6.26 2.53 -26.88
C GLU A 18 -5.97 2.38 -25.37
N PRO A 19 -6.73 1.56 -24.63
CA PRO A 19 -6.55 1.46 -23.19
C PRO A 19 -5.12 1.03 -22.90
N THR A 20 -4.38 1.89 -22.19
CA THR A 20 -3.02 1.58 -21.74
C THR A 20 -3.10 0.29 -20.92
N GLU A 21 -2.43 -0.75 -21.41
CA GLU A 21 -2.36 -2.04 -20.76
C GLU A 21 -1.86 -1.83 -19.33
N ARG A 22 -2.71 -2.10 -18.34
CA ARG A 22 -2.37 -1.91 -16.93
C ARG A 22 -1.33 -2.96 -16.57
N ARG A 23 -0.16 -2.51 -16.12
CA ARG A 23 0.87 -3.39 -15.60
C ARG A 23 0.46 -3.91 -14.23
N ILE A 24 0.81 -5.16 -13.95
CA ILE A 24 0.63 -5.78 -12.63
C ILE A 24 1.99 -5.94 -11.95
N VAL A 25 2.01 -5.77 -10.62
CA VAL A 25 3.12 -6.21 -9.79
C VAL A 25 2.80 -7.61 -9.22
N PRO A 26 3.67 -8.63 -9.39
CA PRO A 26 3.41 -9.95 -8.81
C PRO A 26 3.30 -9.89 -7.29
N ILE A 27 2.30 -10.57 -6.73
CA ILE A 27 2.08 -10.65 -5.27
C ILE A 27 2.32 -12.08 -4.80
N GLU A 28 3.23 -12.24 -3.84
CA GLU A 28 3.48 -13.49 -3.12
C GLU A 28 2.88 -13.39 -1.71
N ILE A 29 1.98 -14.30 -1.35
CA ILE A 29 1.36 -14.30 -0.01
C ILE A 29 2.15 -15.17 0.95
N ILE A 30 2.55 -14.56 2.08
CA ILE A 30 3.23 -15.25 3.18
C ILE A 30 2.22 -15.45 4.33
N TRP A 31 2.01 -16.70 4.74
CA TRP A 31 1.01 -17.06 5.75
C TRP A 31 1.64 -17.26 7.13
N ASP A 32 1.03 -16.70 8.17
CA ASP A 32 1.49 -16.83 9.55
C ASP A 32 0.29 -17.00 10.50
N GLY A 33 0.10 -18.19 11.09
CA GLY A 33 -1.04 -18.46 11.97
C GLY A 33 -2.44 -18.46 11.30
N ILE A 34 -2.51 -18.43 9.97
CA ILE A 34 -3.78 -18.40 9.20
C ILE A 34 -4.27 -19.82 8.88
N GLY A 35 -5.51 -20.13 9.26
CA GLY A 35 -6.17 -21.41 8.94
C GLY A 35 -6.63 -21.54 7.48
N PRO A 36 -6.89 -22.77 6.97
CA PRO A 36 -7.18 -23.01 5.55
C PRO A 36 -8.37 -22.21 4.99
N LEU A 37 -9.42 -22.01 5.79
CA LEU A 37 -10.59 -21.23 5.39
C LEU A 37 -10.21 -19.78 5.03
N TYR A 38 -9.45 -19.12 5.90
CA TYR A 38 -9.00 -17.74 5.67
C TYR A 38 -7.99 -17.64 4.53
N LYS A 39 -7.14 -18.66 4.32
CA LYS A 39 -6.26 -18.69 3.13
C LYS A 39 -7.07 -18.59 1.84
N ASN A 40 -8.18 -19.34 1.74
CA ASN A 40 -9.07 -19.26 0.58
C ASN A 40 -9.69 -17.87 0.41
N PHE A 41 -10.07 -17.19 1.50
CA PHE A 41 -10.61 -15.82 1.43
C PHE A 41 -9.57 -14.85 0.86
N PHE A 42 -8.37 -14.83 1.42
CA PHE A 42 -7.30 -13.94 0.99
C PHE A 42 -6.71 -14.30 -0.38
N SER A 43 -6.90 -15.52 -0.87
CA SER A 43 -6.51 -15.94 -2.22
C SER A 43 -7.50 -15.54 -3.33
N ASN A 44 -8.51 -14.71 -3.03
CA ASN A 44 -9.43 -14.18 -4.04
C ASN A 44 -8.65 -13.44 -5.16
N GLN A 45 -8.70 -13.99 -6.37
CA GLN A 45 -7.91 -13.50 -7.50
C GLN A 45 -8.30 -12.09 -7.94
N ALA A 46 -9.59 -11.76 -7.97
CA ALA A 46 -10.04 -10.43 -8.37
C ALA A 46 -9.52 -9.35 -7.40
N ALA A 47 -9.61 -9.60 -6.10
CA ALA A 47 -9.09 -8.67 -5.09
C ALA A 47 -7.56 -8.53 -5.15
N LEU A 48 -6.83 -9.62 -5.39
CA LEU A 48 -5.38 -9.58 -5.57
C LEU A 48 -4.96 -8.84 -6.84
N THR A 49 -5.71 -8.99 -7.93
CA THR A 49 -5.47 -8.24 -9.17
C THR A 49 -5.66 -6.74 -8.95
N GLU A 50 -6.72 -6.31 -8.27
CA GLU A 50 -6.92 -4.90 -7.94
C GLU A 50 -5.84 -4.36 -6.99
N LEU A 51 -5.44 -5.14 -5.98
CA LEU A 51 -4.30 -4.80 -5.13
C LEU A 51 -3.02 -4.62 -5.96
N SER A 52 -2.77 -5.54 -6.89
CA SER A 52 -1.60 -5.47 -7.77
C SER A 52 -1.58 -4.20 -8.62
N TYR A 53 -2.72 -3.82 -9.20
CA TYR A 53 -2.85 -2.55 -9.94
C TYR A 53 -2.63 -1.33 -9.04
N GLY A 54 -3.15 -1.35 -7.81
CA GLY A 54 -2.96 -0.26 -6.85
C GLY A 54 -1.51 -0.13 -6.37
N LEU A 55 -0.76 -1.24 -6.30
CA LEU A 55 0.63 -1.25 -5.84
C LEU A 55 1.65 -0.96 -6.95
N GLU A 56 1.36 -1.33 -8.20
CA GLU A 56 2.30 -1.22 -9.32
C GLU A 56 2.92 0.18 -9.45
N PRO A 57 2.20 1.31 -9.37
CA PRO A 57 2.80 2.63 -9.55
C PRO A 57 3.81 3.01 -8.45
N HIS A 58 3.81 2.31 -7.33
CA HIS A 58 4.53 2.70 -6.12
C HIS A 58 5.61 1.71 -5.71
N LEU A 59 5.51 0.44 -6.12
CA LEU A 59 6.41 -0.63 -5.72
C LEU A 59 7.11 -1.30 -6.89
N ASN A 60 8.38 -1.65 -6.69
CA ASN A 60 9.12 -2.56 -7.54
C ASN A 60 8.74 -4.01 -7.16
N GLY A 61 8.53 -4.88 -8.15
CA GLY A 61 8.09 -6.27 -7.93
C GLY A 61 9.25 -7.24 -7.65
N PRO A 62 8.96 -8.48 -7.21
CA PRO A 62 7.69 -8.98 -6.66
C PRO A 62 7.41 -8.44 -5.25
N VAL A 63 6.13 -8.30 -4.88
CA VAL A 63 5.69 -7.81 -3.57
C VAL A 63 5.32 -8.97 -2.66
N GLN A 64 5.86 -8.98 -1.45
CA GLN A 64 5.51 -9.95 -0.42
C GLN A 64 4.39 -9.40 0.46
N LEU A 65 3.23 -10.07 0.44
CA LEU A 65 2.06 -9.75 1.26
C LEU A 65 1.98 -10.75 2.43
N LYS A 66 2.41 -10.32 3.61
CA LYS A 66 2.31 -11.13 4.83
C LYS A 66 0.91 -11.02 5.42
N ILE A 67 0.25 -12.16 5.61
CA ILE A 67 -1.05 -12.26 6.27
C ILE A 67 -0.88 -13.10 7.54
N ARG A 68 -1.11 -12.46 8.67
CA ARG A 68 -0.90 -13.01 10.01
C ARG A 68 -2.21 -13.05 10.80
N TYR A 69 -2.38 -14.07 11.62
CA TYR A 69 -3.34 -14.07 12.72
C TYR A 69 -2.72 -14.62 13.99
N ASP A 70 -2.77 -13.83 15.05
CA ASP A 70 -2.39 -14.23 16.39
C ASP A 70 -3.63 -14.71 17.14
N SER A 71 -3.71 -16.02 17.42
CA SER A 71 -4.88 -16.61 18.07
C SER A 71 -4.94 -16.35 19.57
N GLN A 72 -3.83 -15.96 20.20
CA GLN A 72 -3.80 -15.65 21.63
C GLN A 72 -4.34 -14.26 21.89
N GLU A 73 -3.92 -13.30 21.06
CA GLU A 73 -4.32 -11.90 21.15
C GLU A 73 -5.57 -11.57 20.31
N PHE A 74 -6.02 -12.51 19.47
CA PHE A 74 -7.09 -12.31 18.48
C PHE A 74 -6.81 -11.16 17.50
N VAL A 75 -5.53 -10.97 17.14
CA VAL A 75 -5.06 -9.87 16.29
C VAL A 75 -4.71 -10.38 14.90
N GLY A 76 -5.42 -9.89 13.89
CA GLY A 76 -5.10 -10.12 12.47
C GLY A 76 -4.26 -9.00 11.87
N GLY A 77 -3.44 -9.33 10.88
CA GLY A 77 -2.59 -8.36 10.19
C GLY A 77 -2.40 -8.68 8.71
N ILE A 78 -2.44 -7.66 7.86
CA ILE A 78 -2.12 -7.68 6.44
C ILE A 78 -1.00 -6.67 6.21
N ARG A 79 0.21 -7.13 5.95
CA ARG A 79 1.39 -6.26 5.85
C ARG A 79 2.12 -6.48 4.54
N VAL A 80 2.43 -5.40 3.82
CA VAL A 80 3.32 -5.48 2.66
C VAL A 80 4.75 -5.34 3.12
N GLN A 81 5.59 -6.31 2.78
CA GLN A 81 7.02 -6.25 3.03
C GLN A 81 7.71 -5.53 1.87
N VAL A 82 8.38 -4.43 2.20
CA VAL A 82 9.05 -3.54 1.25
C VAL A 82 10.57 -3.76 1.37
N PRO A 83 11.20 -4.45 0.41
CA PRO A 83 12.65 -4.65 0.43
C PRO A 83 13.42 -3.33 0.25
N PRO A 84 14.75 -3.34 0.42
CA PRO A 84 15.60 -2.26 -0.08
C PRO A 84 15.28 -1.98 -1.55
N ASP A 85 15.21 -0.71 -1.93
CA ASP A 85 14.80 -0.27 -3.28
C ASP A 85 13.39 -0.72 -3.72
N GLY A 86 12.57 -1.23 -2.81
CA GLY A 86 11.22 -1.70 -3.10
C GLY A 86 10.23 -0.58 -3.43
N LEU A 87 10.49 0.66 -2.98
CA LEU A 87 9.72 1.83 -3.37
C LEU A 87 10.22 2.36 -4.72
N LYS A 88 9.32 2.61 -5.66
CA LYS A 88 9.65 3.27 -6.94
C LYS A 88 10.09 4.72 -6.76
N ALA A 89 9.52 5.41 -5.78
CA ALA A 89 9.91 6.74 -5.38
C ALA A 89 10.41 6.71 -3.93
N PRO A 90 11.66 7.13 -3.64
CA PRO A 90 12.14 7.19 -2.27
C PRO A 90 11.32 8.21 -1.46
N LEU A 91 11.19 7.96 -0.16
CA LEU A 91 10.54 8.91 0.72
C LEU A 91 11.38 10.18 0.86
N ARG A 92 10.70 11.32 0.85
CA ARG A 92 11.34 12.59 1.16
C ARG A 92 11.69 12.62 2.65
N MET A 93 12.95 12.94 2.96
CA MET A 93 13.47 13.09 4.31
C MET A 93 14.17 14.45 4.45
N ASP A 94 14.03 15.09 5.60
CA ASP A 94 14.67 16.36 5.94
C ASP A 94 15.01 16.39 7.43
N ASP A 95 16.27 16.69 7.77
CA ASP A 95 16.88 16.65 9.12
C ASP A 95 15.93 16.33 10.30
N GLY A 96 15.74 15.04 10.58
CA GLY A 96 14.87 14.58 11.67
C GLY A 96 13.43 14.24 11.29
N ALA A 97 13.03 14.43 10.03
CA ALA A 97 11.65 14.29 9.57
C ALA A 97 11.54 13.47 8.28
N VAL A 98 10.38 12.81 8.09
CA VAL A 98 10.07 11.96 6.94
C VAL A 98 8.63 12.16 6.44
N ASP A 99 8.46 12.13 5.13
CA ASP A 99 7.17 12.25 4.46
C ASP A 99 6.43 10.90 4.42
N LEU A 100 5.85 10.50 5.56
CA LEU A 100 5.08 9.25 5.63
C LEU A 100 3.79 9.30 4.81
N ALA A 101 3.26 10.49 4.52
CA ALA A 101 2.05 10.65 3.72
C ALA A 101 2.24 10.15 2.27
N ALA A 102 3.48 10.14 1.76
CA ALA A 102 3.80 9.54 0.47
C ALA A 102 3.50 8.02 0.39
N LEU A 103 3.31 7.34 1.53
CA LEU A 103 2.91 5.93 1.58
C LEU A 103 1.39 5.74 1.47
N ALA A 104 0.59 6.80 1.58
CA ALA A 104 -0.88 6.74 1.58
C ALA A 104 -1.48 5.97 0.38
N PRO A 105 -0.98 6.10 -0.87
CA PRO A 105 -1.52 5.34 -1.99
C PRO A 105 -1.38 3.82 -1.82
N ILE A 106 -0.23 3.37 -1.29
CA ILE A 106 0.03 1.95 -1.02
C ILE A 106 -0.94 1.45 0.06
N THR A 107 -1.05 2.19 1.16
CA THR A 107 -1.91 1.81 2.29
C THR A 107 -3.39 1.85 1.95
N THR A 108 -3.81 2.74 1.04
CA THR A 108 -5.18 2.81 0.51
C THR A 108 -5.50 1.58 -0.37
N ALA A 109 -4.55 1.15 -1.23
CA ALA A 109 -4.71 -0.08 -1.99
C ALA A 109 -4.85 -1.31 -1.06
N MET A 110 -4.08 -1.35 0.02
CA MET A 110 -4.19 -2.42 1.03
C MET A 110 -5.54 -2.40 1.78
N ALA A 111 -6.04 -1.22 2.16
CA ALA A 111 -7.35 -1.08 2.78
C ALA A 111 -8.47 -1.57 1.85
N THR A 112 -8.39 -1.19 0.57
CA THR A 112 -9.34 -1.62 -0.47
C THR A 112 -9.35 -3.13 -0.62
N TYR A 113 -8.17 -3.77 -0.61
CA TYR A 113 -8.05 -5.23 -0.62
C TYR A 113 -8.70 -5.87 0.62
N ARG A 114 -8.38 -5.39 1.83
CA ARG A 114 -9.00 -5.87 3.08
C ARG A 114 -10.53 -5.79 3.01
N ASP A 115 -11.05 -4.64 2.57
CA ASP A 115 -12.49 -4.39 2.51
C ASP A 115 -13.18 -5.27 1.46
N ALA A 116 -12.52 -5.54 0.33
CA ALA A 116 -13.00 -6.50 -0.66
C ALA A 116 -13.08 -7.92 -0.11
N ILE A 117 -12.08 -8.37 0.66
CA ILE A 117 -12.15 -9.68 1.33
C ILE A 117 -13.27 -9.71 2.36
N ALA A 118 -13.38 -8.66 3.17
CA ALA A 118 -14.41 -8.59 4.21
C ALA A 118 -15.83 -8.57 3.64
N GLY A 119 -16.06 -7.80 2.58
CA GLY A 119 -17.37 -7.69 1.91
C GLY A 119 -17.81 -8.97 1.20
N ASN A 120 -16.87 -9.79 0.73
CA ASN A 120 -17.18 -11.03 0.00
C ASN A 120 -17.24 -12.28 0.89
N TYR A 121 -16.55 -12.29 2.03
CA TYR A 121 -16.37 -13.52 2.83
C TYR A 121 -16.72 -13.37 4.31
N ASP A 122 -16.07 -12.45 5.03
CA ASP A 122 -16.22 -12.33 6.48
C ASP A 122 -15.90 -10.92 6.97
N VAL A 123 -16.91 -10.23 7.52
CA VAL A 123 -16.78 -8.84 8.01
C VAL A 123 -15.72 -8.68 9.10
N ARG A 124 -15.37 -9.75 9.83
CA ARG A 124 -14.31 -9.70 10.85
C ARG A 124 -12.94 -9.40 10.26
N VAL A 125 -12.72 -9.64 8.96
CA VAL A 125 -11.49 -9.23 8.27
C VAL A 125 -11.29 -7.71 8.31
N GLN A 126 -12.34 -6.90 8.49
CA GLN A 126 -12.18 -5.46 8.70
C GLN A 126 -11.34 -5.10 9.93
N SER A 127 -11.30 -5.97 10.95
CA SER A 127 -10.48 -5.73 12.14
C SER A 127 -9.00 -6.06 11.92
N PHE A 128 -8.61 -6.59 10.76
CA PHE A 128 -7.21 -6.87 10.47
C PHE A 128 -6.45 -5.55 10.29
N HIS A 129 -5.35 -5.42 11.03
CA HIS A 129 -4.47 -4.27 10.89
C HIS A 129 -3.74 -4.32 9.56
N ILE A 130 -3.75 -3.19 8.84
CA ILE A 130 -3.01 -3.01 7.61
C ILE A 130 -1.75 -2.17 7.88
N GLY A 131 -0.67 -2.44 7.14
CA GLY A 131 0.56 -1.67 7.31
C GLY A 131 1.69 -2.11 6.37
N LEU A 132 2.84 -1.46 6.51
CA LEU A 132 4.04 -1.74 5.72
C LEU A 132 5.16 -2.19 6.64
N ASP A 133 6.00 -3.09 6.15
CA ASP A 133 7.18 -3.60 6.83
C ASP A 133 8.42 -3.32 5.99
N PHE A 134 9.33 -2.50 6.50
CA PHE A 134 10.61 -2.19 5.88
C PHE A 134 11.70 -3.01 6.55
N PHE A 135 12.47 -3.75 5.74
CA PHE A 135 13.64 -4.49 6.20
C PHE A 135 14.90 -3.86 5.58
N ARG A 136 15.80 -3.35 6.42
CA ARG A 136 17.05 -2.69 6.02
C ARG A 136 18.21 -3.25 6.85
N GLY A 137 18.84 -4.29 6.34
CA GLY A 137 19.89 -5.02 7.06
C GLY A 137 19.37 -5.54 8.41
N PRO A 138 19.94 -5.12 9.55
CA PRO A 138 19.47 -5.55 10.88
C PRO A 138 18.25 -4.75 11.40
N VAL A 139 17.76 -3.77 10.64
CA VAL A 139 16.68 -2.88 11.07
C VAL A 139 15.35 -3.33 10.46
N TYR A 140 14.36 -3.56 11.33
CA TYR A 140 12.97 -3.77 10.98
C TYR A 140 12.16 -2.53 11.37
N CYS A 141 11.36 -2.02 10.43
CA CYS A 141 10.46 -0.90 10.68
C CYS A 141 9.05 -1.17 10.18
N GLY A 142 8.09 -1.20 11.11
CA GLY A 142 6.67 -1.29 10.81
C GLY A 142 6.03 0.09 10.71
N VAL A 143 5.42 0.41 9.58
CA VAL A 143 4.54 1.57 9.43
C VAL A 143 3.09 1.11 9.60
N GLY A 144 2.35 1.73 10.52
CA GLY A 144 0.93 1.50 10.71
C GLY A 144 0.07 2.52 9.96
N ILE A 145 -1.23 2.26 9.91
CA ILE A 145 -2.22 3.17 9.33
C ILE A 145 -3.04 3.76 10.49
N GLY A 146 -3.23 5.08 10.44
CA GLY A 146 -4.06 5.82 11.40
C GLY A 146 -5.51 6.00 10.91
N GLY A 147 -6.29 6.80 11.63
CA GLY A 147 -7.68 7.12 11.27
C GLY A 147 -8.74 6.31 12.01
N GLY A 148 -10.02 6.50 11.64
CA GLY A 148 -11.16 5.80 12.23
C GLY A 148 -11.13 4.30 11.90
N HIS A 149 -11.66 3.45 12.80
CA HIS A 149 -11.64 2.01 12.60
C HIS A 149 -12.89 1.51 11.83
N PRO A 150 -12.75 0.68 10.78
CA PRO A 150 -11.50 0.24 10.17
C PRO A 150 -10.87 1.34 9.30
N PRO A 151 -9.54 1.52 9.30
CA PRO A 151 -8.90 2.63 8.58
C PRO A 151 -8.98 2.42 7.07
N ASP A 152 -9.23 3.51 6.33
CA ASP A 152 -9.34 3.55 4.86
C ASP A 152 -7.99 3.61 4.13
N GLY A 153 -6.89 3.68 4.88
CA GLY A 153 -5.55 3.73 4.33
C GLY A 153 -5.07 5.12 3.90
N THR A 154 -5.91 6.16 4.01
CA THR A 154 -5.55 7.53 3.60
C THR A 154 -4.66 8.25 4.61
N VAL A 155 -4.75 7.86 5.89
CA VAL A 155 -3.95 8.42 6.98
C VAL A 155 -2.89 7.42 7.41
N VAL A 156 -1.62 7.77 7.23
CA VAL A 156 -0.49 6.96 7.71
C VAL A 156 -0.15 7.36 9.15
N SER A 157 0.11 6.38 10.02
CA SER A 157 0.43 6.66 11.42
C SER A 157 1.72 7.47 11.56
N PRO A 158 1.78 8.48 12.44
CA PRO A 158 3.03 9.17 12.77
C PRO A 158 3.93 8.34 13.71
N CYS A 159 3.50 7.14 14.10
CA CYS A 159 4.27 6.20 14.91
C CYS A 159 4.78 5.03 14.08
N LEU A 160 6.04 4.67 14.29
CA LEU A 160 6.75 3.56 13.66
C LEU A 160 7.13 2.52 14.70
N SER A 161 7.01 1.24 14.37
CA SER A 161 7.60 0.17 15.18
C SER A 161 9.02 -0.09 14.70
N VAL A 162 10.04 0.30 15.45
CA VAL A 162 11.46 0.10 15.12
C VAL A 162 12.02 -1.02 15.99
N ASN A 163 12.31 -2.18 15.39
CA ASN A 163 12.74 -3.40 16.08
C ASN A 163 11.84 -3.74 17.28
N GLY A 164 10.52 -3.62 17.10
CA GLY A 164 9.51 -3.91 18.12
C GLY A 164 9.22 -2.79 19.12
N ASN A 165 9.96 -1.66 19.07
CA ASN A 165 9.68 -0.51 19.92
C ASN A 165 8.93 0.56 19.12
N GLU A 166 7.82 1.05 19.66
CA GLU A 166 7.09 2.15 19.04
C GLU A 166 7.81 3.49 19.27
N VAL A 167 7.96 4.26 18.19
CA VAL A 167 8.51 5.60 18.20
C VAL A 167 7.57 6.51 17.44
N CYS A 168 7.08 7.57 18.09
CA CYS A 168 6.14 8.52 17.51
C CYS A 168 6.82 9.85 17.19
N GLY A 169 6.44 10.44 16.06
CA GLY A 169 6.82 11.79 15.69
C GLY A 169 5.65 12.78 15.77
N THR A 170 5.95 14.05 15.53
CA THR A 170 4.97 15.13 15.43
C THR A 170 4.82 15.56 13.98
N LEU A 171 3.59 15.77 13.51
CA LEU A 171 3.34 16.25 12.16
C LEU A 171 3.62 17.76 12.06
N GLU A 172 4.60 18.14 11.26
CA GLU A 172 5.03 19.52 11.03
C GLU A 172 5.23 19.77 9.53
N GLY A 173 4.45 20.68 8.94
CA GLY A 173 4.63 21.05 7.53
C GLY A 173 4.43 19.89 6.52
N GLY A 174 3.65 18.88 6.88
CA GLY A 174 3.42 17.68 6.06
C GLY A 174 4.51 16.60 6.22
N LEU A 175 5.50 16.81 7.07
CA LEU A 175 6.50 15.82 7.43
C LEU A 175 6.28 15.37 8.88
N VAL A 176 6.61 14.11 9.17
CA VAL A 176 6.60 13.60 10.55
C VAL A 176 8.00 13.77 11.13
N ARG A 177 8.15 14.68 12.09
CA ARG A 177 9.41 14.98 12.79
C ARG A 177 9.56 14.10 14.02
N TYR A 178 10.70 13.45 14.14
CA TYR A 178 11.05 12.59 15.26
C TYR A 178 12.09 13.24 16.18
N PRO A 179 12.15 12.81 17.45
CA PRO A 179 13.21 13.22 18.36
C PRO A 179 14.60 12.88 17.80
N LYS A 180 15.58 13.74 18.06
CA LYS A 180 16.93 13.64 17.46
C LYS A 180 17.64 12.34 17.83
N GLU A 181 17.45 11.89 19.06
CA GLU A 181 17.96 10.65 19.62
C GLU A 181 17.40 9.40 18.92
N GLU A 182 16.16 9.47 18.44
CA GLU A 182 15.50 8.38 17.71
C GLU A 182 15.73 8.45 16.20
N TRP A 183 15.97 9.65 15.65
CA TRP A 183 16.13 9.87 14.22
C TRP A 183 17.20 8.97 13.59
N LYS A 184 18.32 8.73 14.27
CA LYS A 184 19.39 7.85 13.77
C LYS A 184 18.87 6.43 13.50
N ARG A 185 17.94 5.94 14.31
CA ARG A 185 17.33 4.61 14.14
C ARG A 185 16.30 4.61 13.01
N ILE A 186 15.48 5.66 12.94
CA ILE A 186 14.40 5.80 11.96
C ILE A 186 14.93 6.03 10.55
N ARG A 187 15.97 6.83 10.39
CA ARG A 187 16.60 7.09 9.10
C ARG A 187 17.03 5.78 8.42
N GLY A 188 17.56 4.83 9.19
CA GLY A 188 17.93 3.50 8.70
C GLY A 188 16.76 2.61 8.26
N CYS A 189 15.50 3.02 8.48
CA CYS A 189 14.32 2.34 7.93
C CYS A 189 14.12 2.63 6.44
N PHE A 190 14.58 3.79 5.97
CA PHE A 190 14.21 4.35 4.67
C PHE A 190 15.41 4.57 3.74
N GLU A 191 16.63 4.51 4.25
CA GLU A 191 17.88 4.40 3.49
C GLU A 191 18.22 2.94 3.16
#